data_AF-A0A7J4NYK6-F1
#
_entry.id   AF-A0A7J4NYK6-F1
#
_cell.length_a   1.000
_cell.length_b   1.000
_cell.length_c   1.000
_cell.angle_alpha   90.00
_cell.angle_beta   90.00
_cell.angle_gamma   90.00
#
_symmetry.space_group_name_H-M   'P 1'
#
loop_
_entity.id
_entity.type
_entity.pdbx_description
1 polymer ?
#
loop_
_entity_poly.entity_id
_entity_poly.type
_entity_poly.pdbx_seq_one_letter_code
_entity_poly.pdbx_strand_id
1 'polypeptide(L)'
;MSFGNRWEKKEEPSFSAKVKDAVRPPGPLKPRLDAATKRIEMQIQRLDQASNRFQERDKTIFNRIVDAYSKHDTARANVFANELAEIRKMEKMIFHAKLALEQITLRLKTVTELGDVAVTLLPVVGVIGDIKSGMAAISPQAEKELGEIGNLLSGIVVDAGAVTGMTINFESVNEDSAKILDEAQTIAESRMKDTFPELPGGQSKVGTGLGDRV
;
A
#
# COMPACT_ATOMS: atom_id res chain seq x y z
N MET A 1 -20.30 -59.26 -33.99
CA MET A 1 -21.13 -59.11 -32.78
C MET A 1 -20.23 -58.57 -31.67
N SER A 2 -20.71 -57.53 -30.97
CA SER A 2 -20.16 -56.78 -29.81
C SER A 2 -19.54 -57.71 -28.73
N PHE A 3 -18.68 -57.33 -27.77
CA PHE A 3 -18.67 -56.27 -26.73
C PHE A 3 -17.20 -56.14 -26.22
N GLY A 4 -16.59 -55.01 -25.84
CA GLY A 4 -17.09 -53.77 -25.27
C GLY A 4 -16.56 -53.60 -23.84
N ASN A 5 -15.40 -52.92 -23.69
CA ASN A 5 -14.96 -52.05 -22.58
C ASN A 5 -15.37 -52.37 -21.12
N ARG A 6 -14.37 -52.41 -20.22
CA ARG A 6 -14.24 -51.60 -18.98
C ARG A 6 -13.55 -52.38 -17.86
N TRP A 7 -12.25 -52.16 -17.68
CA TRP A 7 -11.59 -52.31 -16.38
C TRP A 7 -10.53 -51.22 -16.23
N GLU A 8 -11.01 -50.01 -15.91
CA GLU A 8 -10.32 -49.03 -15.07
C GLU A 8 -11.34 -47.93 -14.77
N LYS A 9 -12.08 -48.09 -13.68
CA LYS A 9 -12.77 -46.95 -13.08
C LYS A 9 -11.69 -46.12 -12.39
N LYS A 10 -11.20 -45.08 -13.06
CA LYS A 10 -10.68 -43.91 -12.36
C LYS A 10 -11.81 -43.40 -11.47
N GLU A 11 -11.61 -43.45 -10.16
CA GLU A 11 -12.44 -42.74 -9.21
C GLU A 11 -12.25 -41.23 -9.45
N GLU A 12 -13.08 -40.66 -10.32
CA GLU A 12 -13.19 -39.21 -10.41
C GLU A 12 -13.80 -38.70 -9.09
N PRO A 13 -13.24 -37.63 -8.50
CA PRO A 13 -13.74 -37.09 -7.24
C PRO A 13 -15.20 -36.68 -7.42
N SER A 14 -16.08 -37.38 -6.70
CA SER A 14 -17.52 -37.17 -6.70
C SER A 14 -17.88 -35.69 -6.51
N PHE A 15 -18.78 -35.18 -7.33
CA PHE A 15 -19.37 -33.83 -7.21
C PHE A 15 -19.90 -33.54 -5.79
N SER A 16 -20.26 -34.57 -5.02
CA SER A 16 -20.68 -34.45 -3.62
C SER A 16 -19.56 -33.98 -2.68
N ALA A 17 -18.28 -34.24 -2.99
CA ALA A 17 -17.14 -33.79 -2.19
C ALA A 17 -16.93 -32.27 -2.30
N LYS A 18 -17.16 -31.69 -3.49
CA LYS A 18 -17.05 -30.23 -3.72
C LYS A 18 -18.16 -29.44 -3.03
N VAL A 19 -19.34 -30.04 -2.84
CA VAL A 19 -20.46 -29.41 -2.12
C VAL A 19 -20.28 -29.48 -0.60
N LYS A 20 -19.63 -30.53 -0.07
CA LYS A 20 -19.41 -30.69 1.37
C LYS A 20 -18.41 -29.68 1.96
N ASP A 21 -17.46 -29.19 1.16
CA ASP A 21 -16.53 -28.13 1.58
C ASP A 21 -17.19 -26.75 1.67
N ALA A 22 -18.34 -26.54 1.02
CA ALA A 22 -19.11 -25.29 1.10
C ALA A 22 -19.97 -25.17 2.39
N VAL A 23 -20.00 -26.21 3.24
CA VAL A 23 -20.85 -26.28 4.45
C VAL A 23 -20.02 -26.47 5.73
N ARG A 24 -18.70 -26.31 5.67
CA ARG A 24 -17.91 -26.24 6.90
C ARG A 24 -18.11 -24.87 7.53
N PRO A 25 -18.51 -24.79 8.82
CA PRO A 25 -18.57 -23.51 9.50
C PRO A 25 -17.18 -22.87 9.39
N PRO A 26 -17.10 -21.57 9.07
CA PRO A 26 -15.84 -20.87 9.00
C PRO A 26 -15.08 -21.13 10.29
N GLY A 27 -13.81 -21.54 10.18
CA GLY A 27 -12.96 -21.75 11.35
C GLY A 27 -12.98 -20.50 12.25
N PRO A 28 -12.65 -20.63 13.55
CA PRO A 28 -12.79 -19.54 14.51
C PRO A 28 -12.16 -18.24 13.99
N LEU A 29 -12.87 -17.12 14.20
CA LEU A 29 -12.51 -15.80 13.66
C LEU A 29 -11.08 -15.37 14.04
N LYS A 30 -10.75 -15.51 15.33
CA LYS A 30 -9.49 -15.03 15.91
C LYS A 30 -8.23 -15.62 15.23
N PRO A 31 -8.06 -16.95 15.09
CA PRO A 31 -6.96 -17.54 14.33
C PRO A 31 -6.79 -17.00 12.90
N ARG A 32 -7.90 -16.66 12.21
CA ARG A 32 -7.85 -16.13 10.84
C ARG A 32 -7.38 -14.68 10.83
N LEU A 33 -7.84 -13.86 11.78
CA LEU A 33 -7.37 -12.50 11.99
C LEU A 33 -5.89 -12.47 12.39
N ASP A 34 -5.47 -13.38 13.28
CA ASP A 34 -4.05 -13.51 13.68
C ASP A 34 -3.17 -13.89 12.48
N ALA A 35 -3.64 -14.80 11.63
CA ALA A 35 -2.94 -15.19 10.41
C ALA A 35 -2.83 -14.02 9.41
N ALA A 36 -3.89 -13.24 9.23
CA ALA A 36 -3.86 -12.04 8.38
C ALA A 36 -2.91 -10.98 8.94
N THR A 37 -3.00 -10.70 10.24
CA THR A 37 -2.14 -9.76 10.96
C THR A 37 -0.67 -10.12 10.79
N LYS A 38 -0.30 -11.39 11.00
CA LYS A 38 1.07 -11.87 10.82
C LYS A 38 1.57 -11.68 9.39
N ARG A 39 0.72 -11.93 8.38
CA ARG A 39 1.08 -11.70 6.97
C ARG A 39 1.33 -10.22 6.68
N ILE A 40 0.50 -9.34 7.23
CA ILE A 40 0.66 -7.89 7.10
C ILE A 40 1.95 -7.42 7.77
N GLU A 41 2.23 -7.87 8.99
CA GLU A 41 3.45 -7.54 9.73
C GLU A 41 4.71 -7.99 8.95
N MET A 42 4.70 -9.18 8.34
CA MET A 42 5.78 -9.62 7.45
C MET A 42 5.94 -8.71 6.22
N GLN A 43 4.83 -8.24 5.64
CA GLN A 43 4.89 -7.36 4.49
C GLN A 43 5.41 -5.97 4.85
N ILE A 44 5.06 -5.44 6.03
CA ILE A 44 5.65 -4.20 6.58
C ILE A 44 7.17 -4.32 6.66
N GLN A 45 7.69 -5.41 7.23
CA GLN A 45 9.13 -5.63 7.33
C GLN A 45 9.84 -5.70 5.97
N ARG A 46 9.17 -6.24 4.94
CA ARG A 46 9.71 -6.24 3.56
C ARG A 46 9.71 -4.85 2.96
N LEU A 47 8.67 -4.06 3.19
CA LEU A 47 8.60 -2.66 2.74
C LEU A 47 9.66 -1.80 3.43
N ASP A 48 9.97 -2.05 4.71
CA ASP A 48 11.08 -1.39 5.41
C ASP A 48 12.43 -1.68 4.74
N GLN A 49 12.69 -2.94 4.39
CA GLN A 49 13.91 -3.30 3.67
C GLN A 49 13.97 -2.63 2.30
N ALA A 50 12.84 -2.55 1.58
CA ALA A 50 12.76 -1.84 0.31
C ALA A 50 13.05 -0.35 0.49
N SER A 51 12.43 0.29 1.49
CA SER A 51 12.65 1.70 1.83
C SER A 51 14.12 2.01 2.05
N ASN A 52 14.83 1.21 2.86
CA ASN A 52 16.25 1.41 3.11
C ASN A 52 17.10 1.34 1.83
N ARG A 53 16.79 0.38 0.94
CA ARG A 53 17.49 0.24 -0.36
C ARG A 53 17.25 1.44 -1.28
N PHE A 54 16.04 1.97 -1.31
CA PHE A 54 15.73 3.16 -2.09
C PHE A 54 16.44 4.40 -1.53
N GLN A 55 16.52 4.55 -0.20
CA GLN A 55 17.25 5.66 0.43
C GLN A 55 18.75 5.63 0.14
N GLU A 56 19.37 4.45 0.16
CA GLU A 56 20.77 4.29 -0.26
C GLU A 56 20.95 4.65 -1.74
N ARG A 57 19.98 4.28 -2.58
CA ARG A 57 20.03 4.56 -4.00
C ARG A 57 19.80 6.04 -4.31
N ASP A 58 18.91 6.72 -3.60
CA ASP A 58 18.72 8.18 -3.66
C ASP A 58 20.05 8.90 -3.44
N LYS A 59 20.74 8.60 -2.32
CA LYS A 59 22.05 9.18 -2.00
C LYS A 59 23.08 8.90 -3.09
N THR A 60 23.09 7.69 -3.62
CA THR A 60 24.04 7.29 -4.67
C THR A 60 23.80 8.06 -5.97
N ILE A 61 22.54 8.16 -6.41
CA ILE A 61 22.19 8.91 -7.63
C ILE A 61 22.43 10.40 -7.43
N PHE A 62 22.11 10.95 -6.26
CA PHE A 62 22.40 12.34 -5.93
C PHE A 62 23.89 12.67 -6.04
N ASN A 63 24.76 11.82 -5.49
CA ASN A 63 26.21 11.99 -5.63
C ASN A 63 26.67 11.95 -7.10
N ARG A 64 26.04 11.12 -7.94
CA ARG A 64 26.33 11.08 -9.38
C ARG A 64 25.88 12.34 -10.11
N ILE A 65 24.80 12.97 -9.68
CA ILE A 65 24.37 14.28 -10.21
C ILE A 65 25.45 15.33 -9.91
N VAL A 66 25.94 15.38 -8.66
CA VAL A 66 27.00 16.31 -8.24
C VAL A 66 28.29 16.09 -9.04
N ASP A 67 28.71 14.84 -9.21
CA ASP A 67 29.89 14.47 -10.01
C ASP A 67 29.74 14.82 -11.51
N ALA A 68 28.54 14.65 -12.08
CA ALA A 68 28.28 15.04 -13.47
C ALA A 68 28.35 16.57 -13.64
N TYR A 69 27.80 17.34 -12.70
CA TYR A 69 27.90 18.81 -12.73
C TYR A 69 29.33 19.31 -12.54
N SER A 70 30.14 18.69 -11.67
CA SER A 70 31.54 19.08 -11.46
C SER A 70 32.40 18.88 -12.73
N LYS A 71 31.99 17.95 -13.59
CA LYS A 71 32.60 17.67 -14.90
C LYS A 71 31.96 18.45 -16.05
N HIS A 72 31.05 19.38 -15.76
CA HIS A 72 30.25 20.13 -16.74
C HIS A 72 29.43 19.24 -17.70
N ASP A 73 29.13 18.00 -17.32
CA ASP A 73 28.30 17.07 -18.08
C ASP A 73 26.82 17.23 -17.69
N THR A 74 26.23 18.32 -18.15
CA THR A 74 24.85 18.70 -17.81
C THR A 74 23.81 17.73 -18.37
N ALA A 75 24.08 17.13 -19.53
CA ALA A 75 23.20 16.13 -20.13
C ALA A 75 23.07 14.90 -19.22
N ARG A 76 24.20 14.38 -18.72
CA ARG A 76 24.19 13.24 -17.80
C ARG A 76 23.59 13.60 -16.44
N ALA A 77 23.85 14.80 -15.93
CA ALA A 77 23.24 15.28 -14.69
C ALA A 77 21.69 15.28 -14.78
N ASN A 78 21.13 15.73 -15.90
CA ASN A 78 19.68 15.75 -16.13
C ASN A 78 19.07 14.34 -16.16
N VAL A 79 19.75 13.36 -16.77
CA VAL A 79 19.29 11.96 -16.78
C VAL A 79 19.22 11.40 -15.36
N PHE A 80 20.28 11.60 -14.56
CA PHE A 80 20.28 11.15 -13.16
C PHE A 80 19.26 11.89 -12.29
N ALA A 81 18.99 13.17 -12.57
CA ALA A 81 17.94 13.92 -11.87
C ALA A 81 16.55 13.32 -12.10
N ASN A 82 16.25 12.88 -13.33
CA ASN A 82 14.99 12.18 -13.62
C ASN A 82 14.89 10.83 -12.89
N GLU A 83 15.97 10.03 -12.85
CA GLU A 83 16.01 8.78 -12.08
C GLU A 83 15.78 9.04 -10.58
N LEU A 84 16.40 10.10 -10.04
CA LEU A 84 16.23 10.49 -8.64
C LEU A 84 14.79 10.88 -8.31
N ALA A 85 14.11 11.60 -9.21
CA ALA A 85 12.71 11.97 -9.03
C ALA A 85 11.80 10.73 -8.95
N GLU A 86 12.02 9.74 -9.81
CA GLU A 86 11.28 8.48 -9.77
C GLU A 86 11.59 7.65 -8.53
N ILE A 87 12.85 7.61 -8.08
CA ILE A 87 13.25 6.99 -6.81
C ILE A 87 12.46 7.58 -5.64
N ARG A 88 12.43 8.91 -5.53
CA ARG A 88 11.70 9.60 -4.45
C ARG A 88 10.19 9.38 -4.51
N LYS A 89 9.63 9.25 -5.71
CA LYS A 89 8.22 8.88 -5.89
C LYS A 89 7.96 7.47 -5.35
N MET A 90 8.83 6.51 -5.66
CA MET A 90 8.74 5.15 -5.13
C MET A 90 8.89 5.10 -3.60
N GLU A 91 9.81 5.87 -3.02
CA GLU A 91 9.97 5.98 -1.56
C GLU A 91 8.70 6.45 -0.87
N LYS A 92 8.06 7.51 -1.40
CA LYS A 92 6.79 8.02 -0.86
C LYS A 92 5.69 6.95 -0.91
N MET A 93 5.57 6.24 -2.03
CA MET A 93 4.58 5.17 -2.16
C MET A 93 4.82 4.04 -1.15
N ILE A 94 6.08 3.62 -0.95
CA ILE A 94 6.44 2.60 0.06
C ILE A 94 6.10 3.09 1.47
N PHE A 95 6.41 4.35 1.77
CA PHE A 95 6.12 4.97 3.07
C PHE A 95 4.62 4.98 3.37
N HIS A 96 3.78 5.44 2.44
CA HIS A 96 2.33 5.44 2.63
C HIS A 96 1.75 4.04 2.72
N ALA A 97 2.24 3.09 1.91
CA ALA A 97 1.85 1.68 2.00
C ALA A 97 2.13 1.11 3.38
N LYS A 98 3.31 1.38 3.94
CA LYS A 98 3.68 0.95 5.29
C LYS A 98 2.73 1.49 6.35
N LEU A 99 2.49 2.80 6.36
CA LEU A 99 1.58 3.43 7.34
C LEU A 99 0.17 2.85 7.27
N ALA A 100 -0.34 2.63 6.05
CA ALA A 100 -1.66 2.04 5.86
C ALA A 100 -1.71 0.58 6.36
N LEU A 101 -0.68 -0.23 6.11
CA LEU A 101 -0.58 -1.59 6.66
C LEU A 101 -0.48 -1.61 8.19
N GLU A 102 0.25 -0.67 8.79
CA GLU A 102 0.32 -0.50 10.25
C GLU A 102 -1.05 -0.15 10.83
N GLN A 103 -1.77 0.79 10.20
CA GLN A 103 -3.13 1.16 10.58
C GLN A 103 -4.08 -0.04 10.48
N ILE A 104 -4.00 -0.82 9.41
CA ILE A 104 -4.79 -2.04 9.25
C ILE A 104 -4.50 -3.03 10.38
N THR A 105 -3.22 -3.23 10.72
CA THR A 105 -2.80 -4.13 11.80
C THR A 105 -3.45 -3.72 13.12
N LEU A 106 -3.49 -2.42 13.44
CA LEU A 106 -4.17 -1.90 14.63
C LEU A 106 -5.67 -2.20 14.59
N ARG A 107 -6.32 -2.00 13.44
CA ARG A 107 -7.76 -2.25 13.28
C ARG A 107 -8.12 -3.73 13.36
N LEU A 108 -7.29 -4.63 12.82
CA LEU A 108 -7.51 -6.08 12.94
C LEU A 108 -7.44 -6.54 14.40
N LYS A 109 -6.55 -5.95 15.20
CA LYS A 109 -6.36 -6.30 16.62
C LYS A 109 -7.56 -5.94 17.51
N THR A 110 -8.44 -5.03 17.07
CA THR A 110 -9.63 -4.64 17.83
C THR A 110 -10.87 -5.47 17.50
N VAL A 111 -10.82 -6.31 16.45
CA VAL A 111 -11.98 -7.12 16.05
C VAL A 111 -12.12 -8.33 16.98
N THR A 112 -13.19 -8.34 17.77
CA THR A 112 -13.44 -9.40 18.77
C THR A 112 -14.61 -10.32 18.39
N GLU A 113 -15.59 -9.82 17.63
CA GLU A 113 -16.87 -10.51 17.39
C GLU A 113 -17.30 -10.44 15.92
N LEU A 114 -18.06 -11.44 15.46
CA LEU A 114 -18.53 -11.56 14.07
C LEU A 114 -19.40 -10.38 13.61
N GLY A 115 -20.17 -9.76 14.51
CA GLY A 115 -21.02 -8.61 14.18
C GLY A 115 -20.23 -7.35 13.81
N ASP A 116 -19.01 -7.21 14.33
CA ASP A 116 -18.13 -6.07 14.07
C ASP A 116 -17.23 -6.30 12.84
N VAL A 117 -17.09 -7.56 12.37
CA VAL A 117 -16.19 -7.93 11.27
C VAL A 117 -16.52 -7.19 9.98
N ALA A 118 -17.79 -7.12 9.56
CA ALA A 118 -18.13 -6.50 8.28
C ALA A 118 -17.81 -4.99 8.30
N VAL A 119 -18.22 -4.29 9.36
CA VAL A 119 -18.01 -2.84 9.51
C VAL A 119 -16.53 -2.50 9.64
N THR A 120 -15.74 -3.34 10.31
CA THR A 120 -14.31 -3.12 10.52
C THR A 120 -13.44 -3.55 9.35
N LEU A 121 -13.72 -4.68 8.71
CA LEU A 121 -12.83 -5.24 7.70
C LEU A 121 -13.16 -4.77 6.28
N LEU A 122 -14.39 -4.32 6.00
CA LEU A 122 -14.72 -3.85 4.64
C LEU A 122 -13.83 -2.71 4.15
N PRO A 123 -13.60 -1.62 4.92
CA PRO A 123 -12.71 -0.56 4.46
C PRO A 123 -11.25 -1.03 4.41
N VAL A 124 -10.86 -2.01 5.24
CA VAL A 124 -9.52 -2.61 5.20
C VAL A 124 -9.27 -3.31 3.87
N VAL A 125 -10.25 -4.07 3.36
CA VAL A 125 -10.14 -4.76 2.06
C VAL A 125 -9.92 -3.75 0.93
N GLY A 126 -10.65 -2.62 0.95
CA GLY A 126 -10.48 -1.54 -0.01
C GLY A 126 -9.07 -0.94 0.03
N VAL A 127 -8.60 -0.55 1.24
CA VAL A 127 -7.26 0.01 1.42
C VAL A 127 -6.16 -0.96 0.98
N ILE A 128 -6.29 -2.27 1.24
CA ILE A 128 -5.32 -3.26 0.73
C ILE A 128 -5.35 -3.33 -0.80
N GLY A 129 -6.52 -3.20 -1.42
CA GLY A 129 -6.65 -3.10 -2.88
C GLY A 129 -5.89 -1.91 -3.46
N ASP A 130 -6.01 -0.74 -2.83
CA ASP A 130 -5.32 0.48 -3.24
C ASP A 130 -3.79 0.34 -3.08
N ILE A 131 -3.33 -0.19 -1.95
CA ILE A 131 -1.90 -0.45 -1.71
C ILE A 131 -1.38 -1.46 -2.73
N LYS A 132 -2.12 -2.54 -2.99
CA LYS A 132 -1.75 -3.55 -4.00
C LYS A 132 -1.53 -2.88 -5.37
N SER A 133 -2.48 -2.06 -5.81
CA SER A 133 -2.39 -1.35 -7.09
C SER A 133 -1.16 -0.45 -7.15
N GLY A 134 -0.89 0.32 -6.08
CA GLY A 134 0.29 1.17 -5.98
C GLY A 134 1.61 0.39 -5.97
N MET A 135 1.62 -0.82 -5.41
CA MET A 135 2.82 -1.66 -5.34
C MET A 135 3.14 -2.41 -6.63
N ALA A 136 2.20 -2.54 -7.57
CA ALA A 136 2.44 -3.22 -8.86
C ALA A 136 3.63 -2.61 -9.64
N ALA A 137 3.80 -1.28 -9.55
CA ALA A 137 4.89 -0.56 -10.22
C ALA A 137 6.24 -0.66 -9.47
N ILE A 138 6.24 -1.07 -8.20
CA ILE A 138 7.44 -1.08 -7.34
C ILE A 138 7.95 -2.51 -7.14
N SER A 139 7.06 -3.45 -6.83
CA SER A 139 7.39 -4.83 -6.51
C SER A 139 6.22 -5.76 -6.85
N PRO A 140 6.34 -6.57 -7.92
CA PRO A 140 5.34 -7.59 -8.26
C PRO A 140 5.15 -8.62 -7.13
N GLN A 141 6.20 -8.86 -6.34
CA GLN A 141 6.09 -9.73 -5.17
C GLN A 141 5.21 -9.10 -4.08
N ALA A 142 5.38 -7.81 -3.79
CA ALA A 142 4.54 -7.12 -2.83
C ALA A 142 3.08 -7.09 -3.29
N GLU A 143 2.83 -6.82 -4.58
CA GLU A 143 1.50 -6.87 -5.18
C GLU A 143 0.83 -8.24 -4.97
N LYS A 144 1.55 -9.34 -5.25
CA LYS A 144 1.04 -10.69 -5.06
C LYS A 144 0.66 -10.96 -3.60
N GLU A 145 1.57 -10.66 -2.67
CA GLU A 145 1.36 -10.91 -1.24
C GLU A 145 0.19 -10.08 -0.69
N LEU A 146 0.08 -8.80 -1.10
CA LEU A 146 -1.05 -7.95 -0.75
C LEU A 146 -2.37 -8.47 -1.33
N GLY A 147 -2.35 -9.03 -2.54
CA GLY A 147 -3.50 -9.72 -3.12
C GLY A 147 -3.93 -10.94 -2.29
N GLU A 148 -2.99 -11.75 -1.80
CA GLU A 148 -3.29 -12.88 -0.93
C GLU A 148 -3.87 -12.43 0.42
N ILE A 149 -3.33 -11.35 1.00
CA ILE A 149 -3.88 -10.75 2.23
C ILE A 149 -5.30 -10.24 1.98
N GLY A 150 -5.53 -9.53 0.87
CA GLY A 150 -6.84 -9.04 0.48
C GLY A 150 -7.86 -10.18 0.36
N ASN A 151 -7.50 -11.26 -0.34
CA ASN A 151 -8.37 -12.44 -0.47
C ASN A 151 -8.69 -13.10 0.87
N LEU A 152 -7.72 -13.18 1.78
CA LEU A 152 -7.93 -13.73 3.13
C LEU A 152 -8.94 -12.89 3.92
N LEU A 153 -8.78 -11.56 3.89
CA LEU A 153 -9.69 -10.64 4.57
C LEU A 153 -11.08 -10.62 3.94
N SER A 154 -11.19 -10.61 2.61
CA SER A 154 -12.46 -10.75 1.90
C SER A 154 -13.18 -12.03 2.28
N GLY A 155 -12.46 -13.15 2.40
CA GLY A 155 -13.04 -14.41 2.86
C GLY A 155 -13.59 -14.33 4.29
N ILE A 156 -12.88 -13.66 5.20
CA ILE A 156 -13.37 -13.43 6.58
C ILE A 156 -14.65 -12.59 6.58
N VAL A 157 -14.69 -11.53 5.76
CA VAL A 157 -15.86 -10.66 5.61
C VAL A 157 -17.08 -11.41 5.07
N VAL A 158 -16.91 -12.19 4.00
CA VAL A 158 -17.99 -12.98 3.39
C VAL A 158 -18.55 -14.00 4.39
N ASP A 159 -17.67 -14.70 5.10
CA ASP A 159 -18.07 -15.68 6.10
C ASP A 159 -18.84 -15.05 7.27
N ALA A 160 -18.40 -13.87 7.74
CA ALA A 160 -19.12 -13.13 8.77
C ALA A 160 -20.49 -12.63 8.28
N GLY A 161 -20.59 -12.17 7.03
CA GLY A 161 -21.86 -11.78 6.41
C GLY A 161 -22.84 -12.94 6.31
N ALA A 162 -22.37 -14.12 5.89
CA ALA A 162 -23.18 -15.33 5.80
C ALA A 162 -23.72 -15.78 7.18
N VAL A 163 -22.92 -15.67 8.24
CA VAL A 163 -23.34 -16.03 9.60
C VAL A 163 -24.31 -15.01 10.20
N THR A 164 -24.18 -13.74 9.86
CA THR A 164 -24.99 -12.64 10.43
C THR A 164 -26.25 -12.30 9.60
N GLY A 165 -26.37 -12.88 8.40
CA GLY A 165 -27.47 -12.56 7.47
C GLY A 165 -27.35 -11.20 6.79
N MET A 166 -26.16 -10.59 6.83
CA MET A 166 -25.90 -9.26 6.26
C MET A 166 -25.56 -9.36 4.77
N THR A 167 -26.29 -8.62 3.92
CA THR A 167 -25.92 -8.45 2.50
C THR A 167 -24.78 -7.43 2.40
N ILE A 168 -23.61 -7.90 1.98
CA ILE A 168 -22.39 -7.08 1.91
C ILE A 168 -22.26 -6.45 0.51
N ASN A 169 -22.24 -5.12 0.44
CA ASN A 169 -21.89 -4.37 -0.77
C ASN A 169 -20.45 -3.84 -0.65
N PHE A 170 -19.58 -4.22 -1.58
CA PHE A 170 -18.16 -3.87 -1.60
C PHE A 170 -17.87 -2.51 -2.27
N GLU A 171 -18.87 -1.86 -2.88
CA GLU A 171 -18.65 -0.74 -3.79
C GLU A 171 -18.64 0.65 -3.11
N SER A 172 -19.05 0.77 -1.83
CA SER A 172 -19.38 2.08 -1.21
C SER A 172 -18.51 2.51 -0.01
N VAL A 173 -17.32 1.93 0.21
CA VAL A 173 -16.69 1.92 1.55
C VAL A 173 -15.48 2.88 1.74
N ASN A 174 -15.13 3.72 0.77
CA ASN A 174 -13.87 4.50 0.81
C ASN A 174 -13.96 5.98 1.28
N GLU A 175 -15.14 6.49 1.70
CA GLU A 175 -15.25 7.94 1.96
C GLU A 175 -14.69 8.42 3.33
N ASP A 176 -14.79 7.62 4.40
CA ASP A 176 -14.44 8.09 5.74
C ASP A 176 -12.94 8.08 6.03
N SER A 177 -12.18 7.17 5.40
CA SER A 177 -10.72 7.09 5.58
C SER A 177 -10.00 8.24 4.85
N ALA A 178 -10.56 8.69 3.71
CA ALA A 178 -10.03 9.81 2.94
C ALA A 178 -10.08 11.13 3.72
N LYS A 179 -11.16 11.39 4.47
CA LYS A 179 -11.31 12.62 5.27
C LYS A 179 -10.32 12.70 6.43
N ILE A 180 -10.04 11.59 7.10
CA ILE A 180 -9.09 11.54 8.21
C ILE A 180 -7.65 11.73 7.71
N LEU A 181 -7.33 11.18 6.53
CA LEU A 181 -6.04 11.39 5.88
C LEU A 181 -5.86 12.85 5.44
N ASP A 182 -6.90 13.48 4.93
CA ASP A 182 -6.90 14.91 4.56
C ASP A 182 -6.72 15.84 5.78
N GLU A 183 -7.37 15.52 6.89
CA GLU A 183 -7.21 16.24 8.16
C GLU A 183 -5.78 16.08 8.72
N ALA A 184 -5.24 14.85 8.69
CA ALA A 184 -3.87 14.58 9.11
C ALA A 184 -2.82 15.25 8.20
N GLN A 185 -3.05 15.27 6.89
CA GLN A 185 -2.20 15.96 5.92
C GLN A 185 -2.21 17.47 6.18
N THR A 186 -3.38 18.07 6.39
CA THR A 186 -3.52 19.50 6.71
C THR A 186 -2.75 19.88 7.98
N ILE A 187 -2.81 19.05 9.03
CA ILE A 187 -2.08 19.28 10.28
C ILE A 187 -0.57 19.12 10.08
N ALA A 188 -0.13 18.14 9.28
CA ALA A 188 1.28 17.93 8.97
C ALA A 188 1.86 19.09 8.15
N GLU A 189 1.15 19.56 7.13
CA GLU A 189 1.53 20.71 6.30
C GLU A 189 1.64 22.00 7.14
N SER A 190 0.69 22.23 8.05
CA SER A 190 0.70 23.36 8.99
C SER A 190 1.96 23.35 9.88
N ARG A 191 2.29 22.18 10.48
CA ARG A 191 3.50 22.03 11.31
C ARG A 191 4.80 22.20 10.52
N MET A 192 4.83 21.78 9.25
CA MET A 192 5.99 21.99 8.38
C MET A 192 6.20 23.47 8.07
N LYS A 193 5.10 24.23 7.91
CA LYS A 193 5.13 25.67 7.67
C LYS A 193 5.57 26.48 8.90
N ASP A 194 5.21 26.01 10.09
CA ASP A 194 5.62 26.65 11.36
C ASP A 194 7.10 26.39 11.72
N THR A 195 7.69 25.29 11.24
CA THR A 195 9.08 24.89 11.55
C THR A 195 10.12 25.49 10.59
N PHE A 196 9.68 25.97 9.42
CA PHE A 196 10.52 26.71 8.47
C PHE A 196 10.00 28.15 8.31
N PRO A 197 10.54 29.14 9.03
CA PRO A 197 10.23 30.53 8.74
C PRO A 197 10.66 30.83 7.30
N GLU A 198 9.70 31.25 6.46
CA GLU A 198 9.98 31.76 5.12
C GLU A 198 11.01 32.89 5.24
N LEU A 199 12.16 32.73 4.59
CA LEU A 199 13.16 33.80 4.51
C LEU A 199 12.50 34.99 3.81
N PRO A 200 12.37 36.16 4.46
CA PRO A 200 11.73 37.30 3.84
C PRO A 200 12.55 37.71 2.62
N GLY A 201 11.86 37.82 1.49
CA GLY A 201 12.43 38.08 0.17
C GLY A 201 13.44 39.22 0.20
N GLY A 202 14.61 38.96 -0.39
CA GLY A 202 15.61 39.97 -0.65
C GLY A 202 15.06 41.04 -1.57
N GLN A 203 14.51 42.11 -0.99
CA GLN A 203 14.35 43.38 -1.66
C GLN A 203 15.74 43.98 -1.85
N SER A 204 16.36 43.63 -2.98
CA SER A 204 17.54 44.32 -3.47
C SER A 204 17.10 45.74 -3.88
N LYS A 205 17.17 46.69 -2.93
CA LYS A 205 17.22 48.10 -3.28
C LYS A 205 18.60 48.36 -3.87
N VAL A 206 18.68 48.22 -5.19
CA VAL A 206 19.80 48.72 -5.99
C VAL A 206 19.85 50.23 -5.80
N GLY A 207 20.80 50.68 -4.99
CA GLY A 207 21.21 52.07 -4.95
C GLY A 207 21.78 52.45 -6.31
N THR A 208 21.20 53.45 -6.96
CA THR A 208 21.80 54.10 -8.12
C THR A 208 22.06 55.55 -7.73
N GLY A 209 23.28 55.81 -7.29
CA GLY A 209 23.86 57.14 -7.22
C GLY A 209 25.06 57.19 -8.16
N LEU A 210 25.37 58.40 -8.62
CA LEU A 210 26.38 58.81 -9.62
C LEU A 210 25.80 58.70 -11.06
N GLY A 211 25.60 59.77 -11.82
CA GLY A 211 26.22 61.08 -11.84
C GLY A 211 26.77 61.27 -13.24
N ASP A 212 26.20 62.18 -14.03
CA ASP A 212 26.93 62.71 -15.18
C ASP A 212 26.55 64.15 -15.49
N ARG A 213 27.60 64.92 -15.76
CA ARG A 213 27.63 66.36 -15.98
C ARG A 213 27.66 66.58 -17.49
N VAL A 214 26.80 67.47 -18.00
CA VAL A 214 27.11 68.43 -19.08
C VAL A 214 26.34 69.70 -18.80
#